data_AF-A0A914ZDE9-F1
#
_entry.id   AF-A0A914ZDE9-F1
#
_cell.length_a   1.000
_cell.length_b   1.000
_cell.length_c   1.000
_cell.angle_alpha   90.00
_cell.angle_beta   90.00
_cell.angle_gamma   90.00
#
_symmetry.space_group_name_H-M   'P 1'
#
loop_
_entity.id
_entity.type
_entity.pdbx_description
1 polymer ?
#
loop_
_entity_poly.entity_id
_entity_poly.type
_entity_poly.pdbx_seq_one_letter_code
_entity_poly.pdbx_strand_id
1 'polypeptide(L)'
;MPIWREKYPGVEGLSVAVMGCIVNGPGESKHADIGISLPGTGETPSAPVFVDGKKVATLRGPAIAEDFQKMVADYIENRYGLGAKKPEAAE
;
A
#
# COMPACT_ATOMS: atom_id res chain seq x y z
N MET A 1 -9.97 13.20 4.94
CA MET A 1 -9.31 13.33 3.62
C MET A 1 -8.91 14.76 3.17
N PRO A 2 -9.15 15.89 3.86
CA PRO A 2 -8.73 17.21 3.32
C PRO A 2 -7.21 17.45 3.36
N ILE A 3 -6.53 16.96 4.41
CA ILE A 3 -5.14 17.31 4.70
C ILE A 3 -4.13 16.78 3.67
N TRP A 4 -4.38 15.60 3.07
CA TRP A 4 -3.46 15.01 2.09
C TRP A 4 -3.60 15.63 0.70
N ARG A 5 -4.81 16.03 0.30
CA ARG A 5 -5.03 16.70 -0.98
C ARG A 5 -4.34 18.06 -1.07
N GLU A 6 -4.25 18.78 0.06
CA GLU A 6 -3.55 20.07 0.15
C GLU A 6 -2.02 19.91 0.19
N LYS A 7 -1.52 18.82 0.78
CA LYS A 7 -0.06 18.56 0.91
C LYS A 7 0.55 17.82 -0.28
N TYR A 8 -0.22 16.98 -0.97
CA TYR A 8 0.26 16.06 -2.00
C TYR A 8 -0.60 16.17 -3.26
N PRO A 9 -0.32 17.13 -4.17
CA PRO A 9 -1.07 17.26 -5.42
C PRO A 9 -0.93 15.97 -6.25
N GLY A 10 -2.06 15.38 -6.66
CA GLY A 10 -2.10 14.11 -7.40
C GLY A 10 -2.36 12.85 -6.56
N VAL A 11 -2.38 12.95 -5.22
CA VAL A 11 -2.73 11.82 -4.33
C VAL A 11 -4.16 11.31 -4.54
N GLU A 12 -5.00 12.07 -5.23
CA GLU A 12 -6.36 11.68 -5.63
C GLU A 12 -6.39 10.45 -6.55
N GLY A 13 -5.29 10.16 -7.25
CA GLY A 13 -5.12 8.96 -8.07
C GLY A 13 -4.56 7.74 -7.33
N LEU A 14 -4.23 7.87 -6.04
CA LEU A 14 -3.66 6.77 -5.24
C LEU A 14 -4.71 5.68 -5.01
N SER A 15 -4.44 4.47 -5.48
CA SER A 15 -5.25 3.28 -5.23
C SER A 15 -4.65 2.44 -4.09
N VAL A 16 -5.39 2.31 -2.99
CA VAL A 16 -4.99 1.50 -1.82
C VAL A 16 -5.92 0.30 -1.67
N ALA A 17 -5.36 -0.91 -1.65
CA ALA A 17 -6.13 -2.15 -1.45
C ALA A 17 -5.90 -2.76 -0.07
N VAL A 18 -6.98 -3.05 0.66
CA VAL A 18 -6.92 -3.80 1.93
C VAL A 18 -7.80 -5.03 1.78
N MET A 19 -7.19 -6.21 1.66
CA MET A 19 -7.92 -7.47 1.47
C MET A 19 -7.81 -8.35 2.71
N GLY A 20 -8.96 -8.82 3.20
CA GLY A 20 -9.08 -9.66 4.40
C GLY A 20 -8.78 -11.15 4.19
N CYS A 21 -8.39 -11.59 2.99
CA CYS A 21 -8.04 -12.99 2.72
C CYS A 21 -7.16 -13.12 1.46
N ILE A 22 -6.21 -14.05 1.48
CA ILE A 22 -5.19 -14.24 0.43
C ILE A 22 -5.77 -14.69 -0.93
N VAL A 23 -7.00 -15.23 -0.92
CA VAL A 23 -7.65 -15.90 -2.06
C VAL A 23 -8.05 -14.97 -3.22
N ASN A 24 -8.18 -13.66 -2.99
CA ASN A 24 -8.33 -12.64 -4.05
C ASN A 24 -7.06 -11.77 -4.23
N GLY A 25 -6.02 -12.05 -3.44
CA GLY A 25 -4.84 -11.23 -3.24
C GLY A 25 -4.00 -10.88 -4.48
N PRO A 26 -3.65 -11.83 -5.38
CA PRO A 26 -2.66 -11.54 -6.42
C PRO A 26 -3.21 -10.82 -7.65
N GLY A 27 -4.53 -10.85 -7.87
CA GLY A 27 -5.20 -10.18 -8.99
C GLY A 27 -5.49 -8.71 -8.70
N GLU A 28 -6.16 -8.40 -7.59
CA GLU A 28 -6.56 -7.02 -7.26
C GLU A 28 -5.43 -6.18 -6.64
N SER A 29 -4.53 -6.76 -5.82
CA SER A 29 -3.37 -6.01 -5.29
C SER A 29 -2.33 -5.66 -6.36
N LYS A 30 -2.42 -6.23 -7.57
CA LYS A 30 -1.58 -5.83 -8.72
C LYS A 30 -2.08 -4.55 -9.38
N HIS A 31 -3.36 -4.21 -9.23
CA HIS A 31 -3.95 -2.99 -9.78
C HIS A 31 -3.92 -1.82 -8.79
N ALA A 32 -3.55 -2.06 -7.53
CA ALA A 32 -3.36 -1.03 -6.53
C ALA A 32 -1.90 -0.57 -6.47
N ASP A 33 -1.70 0.72 -6.20
CA ASP A 33 -0.38 1.31 -5.96
C ASP A 33 0.27 0.69 -4.72
N ILE A 34 -0.52 0.46 -3.67
CA ILE A 34 -0.10 -0.23 -2.45
C ILE A 34 -1.24 -1.08 -1.89
N GLY A 35 -0.95 -2.31 -1.48
CA GLY A 35 -1.94 -3.21 -0.92
C GLY A 35 -1.41 -4.18 0.13
N ILE A 36 -2.28 -4.55 1.07
CA ILE A 36 -1.98 -5.52 2.14
C ILE A 36 -2.97 -6.68 2.09
N SER A 37 -2.43 -7.91 2.20
CA SER A 37 -3.24 -9.10 2.39
C SER A 37 -3.18 -9.49 3.87
N LEU A 38 -4.29 -9.32 4.59
CA LEU A 38 -4.38 -9.72 5.98
C LEU A 38 -4.52 -11.25 6.09
N PRO A 39 -3.93 -11.86 7.14
CA PRO A 39 -4.10 -13.29 7.41
C PRO A 39 -5.56 -13.60 7.78
N GLY A 40 -6.05 -14.77 7.40
CA GLY A 40 -7.35 -15.27 7.81
C GLY A 40 -7.39 -15.64 9.29
N THR A 41 -8.61 -15.79 9.83
CA THR A 41 -8.82 -16.22 11.21
C THR A 41 -8.22 -17.61 11.45
N GLY A 42 -7.18 -17.70 12.30
CA GLY A 42 -6.49 -18.95 12.64
C GLY A 42 -5.17 -19.18 11.90
N GLU A 43 -4.75 -18.28 11.02
CA GLU A 43 -3.45 -18.34 10.34
C GLU A 43 -2.38 -17.56 11.12
N THR A 44 -1.11 -17.88 10.85
CA THR A 44 0.05 -17.15 11.41
C THR A 44 -0.11 -15.65 11.12
N PRO A 45 0.10 -14.74 12.09
CA PRO A 45 -0.14 -13.30 11.91
C PRO A 45 0.94 -12.69 11.00
N SER A 46 0.81 -12.93 9.71
CA SER A 46 1.73 -12.52 8.66
C SER A 46 0.92 -11.95 7.50
N ALA A 47 1.13 -10.68 7.22
CA ALA A 47 0.45 -9.96 6.17
C ALA A 47 1.48 -9.50 5.11
N PRO A 48 1.54 -10.13 3.93
CA PRO A 48 2.38 -9.64 2.84
C PRO A 48 1.84 -8.30 2.32
N VAL A 49 2.77 -7.37 2.07
CA VAL A 49 2.49 -6.05 1.50
C VAL A 49 3.05 -6.00 0.08
N PHE A 50 2.22 -5.52 -0.85
CA PHE A 50 2.52 -5.36 -2.26
C PHE A 50 2.49 -3.88 -2.61
N VAL A 51 3.44 -3.43 -3.42
CA VAL A 51 3.52 -2.07 -3.96
C VAL A 51 3.81 -2.19 -5.45
N ASP A 52 3.02 -1.51 -6.28
CA ASP A 52 3.09 -1.59 -7.74
C ASP A 52 3.13 -3.06 -8.23
N GLY A 53 2.32 -3.92 -7.63
CA GLY A 53 2.23 -5.36 -7.93
C GLY A 53 3.42 -6.23 -7.51
N LYS A 54 4.43 -5.68 -6.82
CA LYS A 54 5.59 -6.40 -6.29
C LYS A 54 5.52 -6.53 -4.77
N LYS A 55 5.85 -7.71 -4.25
CA LYS A 55 5.95 -7.91 -2.80
C LYS A 55 7.15 -7.15 -2.25
N VAL A 56 6.91 -6.16 -1.40
CA VAL A 56 7.98 -5.32 -0.80
C VAL A 56 8.29 -5.71 0.63
N ALA A 57 7.28 -6.18 1.38
CA ALA A 57 7.45 -6.49 2.79
C ALA A 57 6.48 -7.60 3.25
N THR A 58 6.71 -8.10 4.45
CA THR A 58 5.75 -8.97 5.15
C THR A 58 5.67 -8.52 6.58
N LEU A 59 4.55 -7.88 6.94
CA LEU A 59 4.28 -7.42 8.28
C LEU A 59 3.87 -8.59 9.15
N ARG A 60 4.27 -8.58 10.42
CA ARG A 60 3.96 -9.66 11.36
C ARG A 60 3.58 -9.11 12.73
N GLY A 61 2.75 -9.86 13.44
CA GLY A 61 2.35 -9.53 14.82
C GLY A 61 1.17 -8.57 14.92
N PRO A 62 0.92 -7.97 16.10
CA PRO A 62 -0.28 -7.17 16.35
C PRO A 62 -0.21 -5.76 15.72
N ALA A 63 0.99 -5.26 15.41
CA ALA A 63 1.23 -3.91 14.91
C ALA A 63 1.06 -3.77 13.38
N ILE A 64 0.53 -4.79 12.69
CA ILE A 64 0.38 -4.80 11.21
C ILE A 64 -0.36 -3.55 10.71
N ALA A 65 -1.39 -3.09 11.43
CA ALA A 65 -2.14 -1.90 11.03
C ALA A 65 -1.28 -0.63 11.10
N GLU A 66 -0.50 -0.45 12.17
CA GLU A 66 0.37 0.73 12.37
C GLU A 66 1.53 0.72 11.38
N ASP A 67 2.16 -0.45 11.18
CA ASP A 67 3.24 -0.60 10.21
C ASP A 67 2.76 -0.35 8.78
N PHE A 68 1.56 -0.82 8.44
CA PHE A 68 0.97 -0.56 7.13
C PHE A 68 0.65 0.93 6.94
N GLN A 69 0.09 1.60 7.94
CA GLN A 69 -0.14 3.05 7.88
C GLN A 69 1.16 3.83 7.65
N LYS A 70 2.25 3.44 8.31
CA LYS A 70 3.58 4.03 8.08
C LYS A 70 4.08 3.78 6.66
N MET A 71 3.93 2.57 6.14
CA MET A 71 4.31 2.25 4.75
C MET A 71 3.50 3.06 3.74
N VAL A 72 2.20 3.23 3.95
CA VAL A 72 1.36 4.06 3.08
C VAL A 72 1.77 5.52 3.14
N ALA A 73 2.05 6.05 4.34
CA ALA A 73 2.53 7.42 4.49
C ALA A 73 3.87 7.65 3.78
N ASP A 74 4.84 6.76 3.99
CA ASP A 74 6.16 6.82 3.33
C ASP A 74 6.04 6.72 1.80
N TYR A 75 5.16 5.82 1.32
CA TYR A 75 4.87 5.69 -0.10
C TYR A 75 4.30 6.99 -0.71
N ILE A 76 3.37 7.63 -0.01
CA ILE A 76 2.79 8.91 -0.46
C ILE A 76 3.84 10.01 -0.45
N GLU A 77 4.67 10.09 0.59
CA GLU A 77 5.76 11.06 0.67
C GLU A 77 6.78 10.85 -0.47
N ASN A 78 7.11 9.61 -0.81
CA ASN A 78 8.09 9.30 -1.84
C ASN A 78 7.53 9.48 -3.27
N ARG A 79 6.23 9.17 -3.49
CA ARG A 79 5.58 9.23 -4.81
C ARG A 79 4.90 10.57 -5.12
N TYR A 80 4.43 11.30 -4.11
CA TYR A 80 3.70 12.57 -4.26
C TYR A 80 4.29 13.73 -3.44
N GLY A 81 5.32 13.49 -2.61
CA GLY A 81 6.02 14.56 -1.93
C GLY A 81 6.65 15.54 -2.91
N LEU A 82 6.96 16.75 -2.44
CA LEU A 82 7.45 17.88 -3.22
C LEU A 82 8.79 17.64 -3.97
N GLY A 83 9.42 16.47 -3.79
CA GLY A 83 10.61 16.01 -4.52
C GLY A 83 10.44 14.67 -5.24
N ALA A 84 9.21 14.15 -5.36
CA ALA A 84 8.94 12.86 -5.96
C ALA A 84 9.36 12.84 -7.43
N LYS A 85 10.31 11.98 -7.74
CA LYS A 85 10.77 11.72 -9.10
C LYS A 85 9.59 11.06 -9.83
N LYS A 86 8.92 11.86 -10.67
CA LYS A 86 7.80 11.43 -11.53
C LYS A 86 8.06 10.01 -12.02
N PRO A 87 7.18 9.02 -11.75
CA PRO A 87 7.39 7.69 -12.31
C PRO A 87 7.44 7.87 -13.81
N GLU A 88 8.59 7.52 -14.38
CA GLU A 88 8.81 7.49 -15.82
C GLU A 88 7.73 6.56 -16.37
N ALA A 89 6.82 7.14 -17.15
CA ALA A 89 5.70 6.41 -17.72
C ALA A 89 6.30 5.26 -18.53
N ALA A 90 6.06 4.03 -18.07
CA ALA A 90 6.38 2.85 -18.86
C ALA A 90 5.44 2.89 -20.08
N GLU A 91 6.04 3.25 -21.21
CA GLU A 91 5.48 3.18 -22.57
C GLU A 91 5.11 1.74 -22.95
#